data_AF-A0A957DHJ5-F1
#
_entry.id   AF-A0A957DHJ5-F1
#
_cell.length_a   1.000
_cell.length_b   1.000
_cell.length_c   1.000
_cell.angle_alpha   90.00
_cell.angle_beta   90.00
_cell.angle_gamma   90.00
#
_symmetry.space_group_name_H-M   'P 1'
#
loop_
_entity.id
_entity.type
_entity.pdbx_description
1 polymer ?
#
loop_
_entity_poly.entity_id
_entity_poly.type
_entity_poly.pdbx_seq_one_letter_code
_entity_poly.pdbx_strand_id
1 'polypeptide(L)'
;MKKQIIACFLILFVVGCGLLPSPITPPDDANQPPPENAEGNAQPEQSPATTAPSAPSGDFTLTSPAMENGGKLPSMFTCDGESLSPPLAWQGAPEGTVSYALAMHHIPGPGDTHWYWVVYNIPPTTLSVEAGATNFGTFGTNSVNEQQVYAPPCSKGPGEKLYTITVYALSASPNLPNPAVVDRDTLLAAIANITLAEASLNVTFERGQEGAAAPGPVAENSEQTDNNETNCDPQGVFAPYADQVHVSCDESYLYVETETGQPEHEMMRGITAWILRVPIPFRYTDERAWKIPRDPHWLEEHTAAHARGPIAMAVNGVPIYHFDKRPDVALDDSYVYDPKYDTAQQGELDHCGGHAGQGEDYHYHTAPVCLLDHHNLAHPIGYTLGGGEIFYGTGADDYFGEGQYNHINNLPTEPLDECNGLQLPDGSYVYYTTHEPPYTIGCYHEEVDWALQIEPRQMRELGQFGRNATKIVSLTINDGVRTLLFETDQGQLNAVVYQPSTAGQDCWDFQFRTNIDQPTPAETHCRVE
;
A
#
# COMPACT_ATOMS: atom_id res chain seq x y z
N MET A 1 -40.88 -26.06 44.15
CA MET A 1 -40.26 -26.60 45.38
C MET A 1 -38.75 -26.44 45.28
N LYS A 2 -38.13 -25.80 46.30
CA LYS A 2 -36.71 -25.82 46.74
C LYS A 2 -35.60 -25.64 45.68
N LYS A 3 -34.96 -24.47 45.59
CA LYS A 3 -33.82 -23.92 46.39
C LYS A 3 -32.45 -24.43 45.91
N GLN A 4 -31.58 -23.53 45.43
CA GLN A 4 -30.32 -23.22 46.10
C GLN A 4 -29.69 -21.89 45.60
N ILE A 5 -29.15 -21.17 46.59
CA ILE A 5 -28.46 -19.87 46.61
C ILE A 5 -26.98 -20.19 46.91
N ILE A 6 -26.02 -19.34 46.51
CA ILE A 6 -24.75 -18.94 47.19
C ILE A 6 -23.78 -18.38 46.12
N ALA A 7 -22.85 -17.46 46.36
CA ALA A 7 -22.77 -16.15 47.05
C ALA A 7 -21.35 -15.63 46.72
N CYS A 8 -21.21 -14.32 46.54
CA CYS A 8 -19.93 -13.62 46.37
C CYS A 8 -18.95 -13.86 47.54
N PHE A 9 -17.65 -13.91 47.22
CA PHE A 9 -16.59 -13.58 48.18
C PHE A 9 -15.67 -12.51 47.61
N LEU A 10 -15.76 -11.34 48.23
CA LEU A 10 -14.86 -10.21 48.16
C LEU A 10 -13.70 -10.49 49.13
N ILE A 11 -12.44 -10.42 48.68
CA ILE A 11 -11.27 -10.53 49.57
C ILE A 11 -10.72 -9.12 49.85
N LEU A 12 -10.84 -8.74 51.11
CA LEU A 12 -10.25 -7.56 51.75
C LEU A 12 -8.99 -8.04 52.48
N PHE A 13 -7.81 -7.44 52.24
CA PHE A 13 -6.63 -7.62 53.08
C PHE A 13 -6.29 -6.33 53.83
N VAL A 14 -6.05 -6.49 55.12
CA VAL A 14 -5.86 -5.45 56.14
C VAL A 14 -4.38 -5.07 56.27
N VAL A 15 -4.19 -3.76 56.38
CA VAL A 15 -3.14 -2.97 57.05
C VAL A 15 -2.05 -3.75 57.82
N GLY A 16 -0.79 -3.52 57.43
CA GLY A 16 0.40 -3.80 58.22
C GLY A 16 1.29 -2.55 58.32
N CYS A 17 1.43 -2.04 59.54
CA CYS A 17 2.23 -0.88 59.93
C CYS A 17 3.74 -1.24 59.97
N GLY A 18 4.60 -0.45 59.34
CA GLY A 18 6.05 -0.66 59.33
C GLY A 18 6.80 0.67 59.16
N LEU A 19 7.58 1.01 60.18
CA LEU A 19 8.33 2.26 60.35
C LEU A 19 9.55 2.35 59.40
N LEU A 20 9.79 3.56 58.91
CA LEU A 20 10.93 3.98 58.10
C LEU A 20 12.23 4.11 58.92
N PRO A 21 13.40 3.90 58.28
CA PRO A 21 14.61 4.64 58.62
C PRO A 21 15.11 5.52 57.45
N SER A 22 15.60 6.70 57.84
CA SER A 22 16.04 7.84 57.05
C SER A 22 17.21 7.60 56.08
N PRO A 23 17.36 8.41 55.02
CA PRO A 23 18.64 8.59 54.35
C PRO A 23 19.50 9.66 55.06
N ILE A 24 20.79 9.33 55.22
CA ILE A 24 21.86 10.18 55.73
C ILE A 24 22.33 11.10 54.59
N THR A 25 22.32 12.41 54.81
CA THR A 25 23.13 13.39 54.06
C THR A 25 23.88 14.27 55.07
N PRO A 26 25.18 14.55 54.85
CA PRO A 26 25.93 15.48 55.69
C PRO A 26 25.69 16.94 55.29
N PRO A 27 25.94 17.90 56.21
CA PRO A 27 25.68 19.31 55.98
C PRO A 27 26.89 20.02 55.36
N ASP A 28 26.64 21.12 54.65
CA ASP A 28 27.48 22.31 54.76
C ASP A 28 26.65 23.53 54.36
N ASP A 29 26.62 24.51 55.25
CA ASP A 29 25.90 25.77 55.13
C ASP A 29 26.85 26.93 55.47
N ALA A 30 26.61 28.04 54.77
CA ALA A 30 26.95 29.42 55.10
C ALA A 30 28.37 30.02 54.87
N ASN A 31 28.38 30.98 53.93
CA ASN A 31 28.83 32.39 54.05
C ASN A 31 30.32 32.78 54.19
N GLN A 32 30.83 33.54 53.20
CA GLN A 32 31.11 35.00 53.35
C GLN A 32 31.48 35.71 52.02
N PRO A 33 31.21 37.03 51.86
CA PRO A 33 31.47 37.83 50.65
C PRO A 33 32.72 38.77 50.81
N PRO A 34 32.92 39.79 49.94
CA PRO A 34 33.93 39.87 48.87
C PRO A 34 35.16 40.74 49.24
N PRO A 35 36.06 41.03 48.28
CA PRO A 35 36.51 42.42 48.16
C PRO A 35 36.49 43.00 46.73
N GLU A 36 36.27 44.31 46.71
CA GLU A 36 36.30 45.26 45.59
C GLU A 36 37.68 45.48 44.96
N ASN A 37 37.63 45.74 43.65
CA ASN A 37 38.33 46.76 42.83
C ASN A 37 39.86 46.86 42.81
N ALA A 38 40.42 46.71 41.61
CA ALA A 38 41.45 47.61 41.10
C ALA A 38 41.34 47.77 39.57
N GLU A 39 41.15 49.02 39.16
CA GLU A 39 40.98 49.52 37.79
C GLU A 39 42.31 49.68 37.03
N GLY A 40 42.18 49.82 35.70
CA GLY A 40 43.14 50.50 34.81
C GLY A 40 43.76 49.56 33.77
N ASN A 41 43.78 49.84 32.47
CA ASN A 41 43.57 51.10 31.75
C ASN A 41 43.58 50.78 30.24
N ALA A 42 42.69 51.35 29.42
CA ALA A 42 42.94 51.89 28.07
C ALA A 42 41.68 51.94 27.18
N GLN A 43 41.59 53.03 26.44
CA GLN A 43 40.47 53.64 25.73
C GLN A 43 40.43 53.21 24.23
N PRO A 44 39.60 53.79 23.33
CA PRO A 44 38.64 53.05 22.50
C PRO A 44 39.01 53.02 21.00
N GLU A 45 38.77 51.89 20.33
CA GLU A 45 38.81 51.84 18.85
C GLU A 45 37.56 51.18 18.28
N GLN A 46 36.99 51.83 17.27
CA GLN A 46 35.84 51.40 16.50
C GLN A 46 36.24 50.38 15.43
N SER A 47 35.54 49.22 15.39
CA SER A 47 35.16 48.43 14.20
C SER A 47 34.89 46.96 14.62
N PRO A 48 34.14 46.17 13.86
CA PRO A 48 32.98 46.45 13.01
C PRO A 48 31.76 45.63 13.50
N ALA A 49 30.60 45.85 12.88
CA ALA A 49 29.46 44.97 13.02
C ALA A 49 29.83 43.55 12.57
N THR A 50 29.89 42.61 13.50
CA THR A 50 29.94 41.18 13.17
C THR A 50 28.52 40.74 12.84
N THR A 51 28.16 40.82 11.56
CA THR A 51 27.11 39.98 10.99
C THR A 51 27.45 38.53 11.31
N ALA A 52 26.66 37.92 12.19
CA ALA A 52 26.58 36.47 12.27
C ALA A 52 26.20 35.94 10.88
N PRO A 53 26.75 34.80 10.43
CA PRO A 53 26.35 34.22 9.17
C PRO A 53 24.87 33.86 9.27
N SER A 54 24.02 34.48 8.45
CA SER A 54 22.70 33.97 8.16
C SER A 54 22.90 32.57 7.57
N ALA A 55 22.55 31.54 8.35
CA ALA A 55 22.30 30.23 7.78
C ALA A 55 21.26 30.40 6.65
N PRO A 56 21.35 29.63 5.56
CA PRO A 56 20.37 29.73 4.50
C PRO A 56 18.99 29.46 5.10
N SER A 57 18.06 30.40 4.95
CA SER A 57 16.64 30.14 5.10
C SER A 57 16.28 29.13 4.02
N GLY A 58 16.38 27.83 4.33
CA GLY A 58 15.78 26.80 3.51
C GLY A 58 14.29 27.09 3.42
N ASP A 59 13.72 26.97 2.23
CA ASP A 59 12.28 27.13 2.06
C ASP A 59 11.57 26.11 2.97
N PHE A 60 10.62 26.57 3.78
CA PHE A 60 9.78 25.69 4.57
C PHE A 60 8.86 24.94 3.60
N THR A 61 8.99 23.61 3.53
CA THR A 61 8.28 22.78 2.54
C THR A 61 7.40 21.75 3.22
N LEU A 62 6.25 21.47 2.59
CA LEU A 62 5.33 20.39 2.93
C LEU A 62 5.21 19.44 1.73
N THR A 63 5.40 18.16 1.95
CA THR A 63 5.29 17.09 0.95
C THR A 63 4.46 15.93 1.50
N SER A 64 4.08 15.01 0.61
CA SER A 64 3.45 13.75 0.97
C SER A 64 4.06 12.63 0.11
N PRO A 65 4.32 11.44 0.66
CA PRO A 65 4.73 10.29 -0.15
C PRO A 65 3.58 9.73 -0.99
N ALA A 66 2.32 10.10 -0.71
CA ALA A 66 1.13 9.56 -1.38
C ALA A 66 0.55 10.51 -2.46
N MET A 67 1.01 11.76 -2.53
CA MET A 67 0.46 12.75 -3.46
C MET A 67 1.40 13.93 -3.71
N GLU A 68 1.36 14.45 -4.92
CA GLU A 68 2.15 15.63 -5.33
C GLU A 68 1.36 16.94 -5.23
N ASN A 69 2.08 18.06 -5.14
CA ASN A 69 1.46 19.39 -5.17
C ASN A 69 0.88 19.71 -6.55
N GLY A 70 -0.40 20.05 -6.60
CA GLY A 70 -1.19 20.19 -7.82
C GLY A 70 -1.78 18.87 -8.32
N GLY A 71 -1.44 17.75 -7.68
CA GLY A 71 -1.91 16.41 -8.06
C GLY A 71 -3.33 16.09 -7.55
N LYS A 72 -3.71 14.83 -7.70
CA LYS A 72 -4.97 14.30 -7.16
C LYS A 72 -4.81 13.94 -5.68
N LEU A 73 -5.88 14.09 -4.91
CA LEU A 73 -6.02 13.49 -3.59
C LEU A 73 -6.47 12.02 -3.79
N PRO A 74 -5.66 11.03 -3.40
CA PRO A 74 -6.05 9.62 -3.48
C PRO A 74 -7.37 9.33 -2.75
N SER A 75 -8.20 8.48 -3.35
CA SER A 75 -9.55 8.15 -2.83
C SER A 75 -9.50 7.56 -1.42
N MET A 76 -8.42 6.86 -1.03
CA MET A 76 -8.22 6.34 0.32
C MET A 76 -8.27 7.42 1.42
N PHE A 77 -7.97 8.68 1.07
CA PHE A 77 -8.07 9.82 2.00
C PHE A 77 -9.42 10.53 1.95
N THR A 78 -10.35 10.04 1.15
CA THR A 78 -11.72 10.57 0.96
C THR A 78 -12.75 9.62 1.54
N CYS A 79 -14.03 10.03 1.54
CA CYS A 79 -15.11 9.18 2.06
C CYS A 79 -15.40 7.99 1.14
N ASP A 80 -14.89 8.02 -0.09
CA ASP A 80 -15.02 6.95 -1.07
C ASP A 80 -13.90 5.89 -0.93
N GLY A 81 -12.99 6.05 0.03
CA GLY A 81 -11.99 5.05 0.42
C GLY A 81 -11.89 4.88 1.94
N GLU A 82 -10.71 4.53 2.45
CA GLU A 82 -10.47 4.21 3.88
C GLU A 82 -10.72 5.35 4.86
N SER A 83 -10.95 6.57 4.38
CA SER A 83 -11.20 7.75 5.21
C SER A 83 -10.04 8.12 6.14
N LEU A 84 -8.81 7.73 5.78
CA LEU A 84 -7.60 8.06 6.52
C LEU A 84 -7.15 9.50 6.27
N SER A 85 -6.45 10.11 7.22
CA SER A 85 -5.74 11.35 6.95
C SER A 85 -4.49 11.08 6.10
N PRO A 86 -4.12 11.94 5.14
CA PRO A 86 -2.94 11.74 4.31
C PRO A 86 -1.62 11.70 5.10
N PRO A 87 -0.62 10.90 4.70
CA PRO A 87 0.73 11.01 5.23
C PRO A 87 1.34 12.33 4.78
N LEU A 88 2.04 13.03 5.68
CA LEU A 88 2.65 14.33 5.40
C LEU A 88 4.06 14.39 5.98
N ALA A 89 4.96 15.09 5.31
CA ALA A 89 6.29 15.40 5.80
C ALA A 89 6.60 16.87 5.59
N TRP A 90 7.27 17.52 6.54
CA TRP A 90 7.71 18.90 6.42
C TRP A 90 9.13 19.09 6.93
N GLN A 91 9.83 20.03 6.30
CA GLN A 91 11.22 20.35 6.61
C GLN A 91 11.52 21.81 6.32
N GLY A 92 12.64 22.31 6.82
CA GLY A 92 13.06 23.71 6.60
C GLY A 92 12.32 24.72 7.48
N ALA A 93 11.78 24.30 8.63
CA ALA A 93 11.13 25.23 9.56
C ALA A 93 12.13 26.31 10.03
N PRO A 94 11.72 27.59 10.11
CA PRO A 94 12.59 28.68 10.56
C PRO A 94 13.12 28.47 11.98
N GLU A 95 14.30 29.04 12.26
CA GLU A 95 14.83 29.11 13.62
C GLU A 95 13.83 29.81 14.55
N GLY A 96 13.66 29.28 15.76
CA GLY A 96 12.66 29.77 16.72
C GLY A 96 11.29 29.08 16.62
N THR A 97 11.12 28.10 15.73
CA THR A 97 9.93 27.24 15.72
C THR A 97 9.85 26.41 16.99
N VAL A 98 8.78 26.59 17.78
CA VAL A 98 8.55 25.86 19.04
C VAL A 98 7.31 24.96 18.99
N SER A 99 6.48 25.08 17.96
CA SER A 99 5.32 24.21 17.72
C SER A 99 4.88 24.30 16.26
N TYR A 100 4.16 23.28 15.76
CA TYR A 100 3.44 23.35 14.50
C TYR A 100 1.92 23.36 14.69
N ALA A 101 1.22 23.83 13.66
CA ALA A 101 -0.21 23.63 13.46
C ALA A 101 -0.48 23.15 12.03
N LEU A 102 -1.59 22.47 11.82
CA LEU A 102 -2.01 21.88 10.55
C LEU A 102 -3.48 22.21 10.29
N ALA A 103 -3.81 22.62 9.07
CA ALA A 103 -5.19 22.78 8.63
C ALA A 103 -5.38 22.25 7.21
N MET A 104 -6.49 21.55 6.97
CA MET A 104 -6.96 21.17 5.63
C MET A 104 -8.33 21.78 5.37
N HIS A 105 -8.50 22.44 4.23
CA HIS A 105 -9.76 23.08 3.86
C HIS A 105 -10.03 23.10 2.35
N HIS A 106 -11.27 23.36 1.98
CA HIS A 106 -11.68 23.69 0.62
C HIS A 106 -12.56 24.95 0.64
N ILE A 107 -12.51 25.73 -0.43
CA ILE A 107 -13.33 26.94 -0.63
C ILE A 107 -14.35 26.64 -1.74
N PRO A 108 -15.62 26.33 -1.42
CA PRO A 108 -16.63 26.02 -2.44
C PRO A 108 -17.03 27.25 -3.27
N GLY A 109 -16.90 28.45 -2.70
CA GLY A 109 -17.24 29.71 -3.33
C GLY A 109 -16.89 30.92 -2.46
N PRO A 110 -17.09 32.15 -2.96
CA PRO A 110 -16.74 33.36 -2.22
C PRO A 110 -17.47 33.44 -0.87
N GLY A 111 -16.70 33.53 0.21
CA GLY A 111 -17.22 33.66 1.58
C GLY A 111 -17.64 32.34 2.25
N ASP A 112 -17.39 31.19 1.61
CA ASP A 112 -17.66 29.87 2.18
C ASP A 112 -16.35 29.08 2.35
N THR A 113 -16.24 28.28 3.39
CA THR A 113 -15.06 27.44 3.64
C THR A 113 -15.44 26.22 4.46
N HIS A 114 -15.09 25.04 3.95
CA HIS A 114 -15.21 23.79 4.69
C HIS A 114 -13.82 23.33 5.11
N TRP A 115 -13.68 22.84 6.34
CA TRP A 115 -12.41 22.34 6.86
C TRP A 115 -12.53 20.91 7.36
N TYR A 116 -11.52 20.14 7.03
CA TYR A 116 -11.49 18.68 7.13
C TYR A 116 -10.53 18.21 8.20
N TRP A 117 -9.49 19.00 8.47
CA TRP A 117 -8.47 18.67 9.46
C TRP A 117 -8.00 19.93 10.16
N VAL A 118 -7.93 19.89 11.49
CA VAL A 118 -7.40 20.98 12.33
C VAL A 118 -6.59 20.33 13.42
N VAL A 119 -5.28 20.62 13.49
CA VAL A 119 -4.39 20.10 14.54
C VAL A 119 -3.48 21.22 15.01
N TYR A 120 -3.26 21.34 16.31
CA TYR A 120 -2.41 22.35 16.92
C TYR A 120 -1.61 21.77 18.08
N ASN A 121 -0.67 22.54 18.64
CA ASN A 121 0.28 22.03 19.64
C ASN A 121 1.07 20.81 19.14
N ILE A 122 1.36 20.74 17.83
CA ILE A 122 2.22 19.68 17.28
C ILE A 122 3.65 19.97 17.79
N PRO A 123 4.36 18.98 18.37
CA PRO A 123 5.73 19.18 18.85
C PRO A 123 6.68 19.62 17.73
N PRO A 124 7.67 20.48 18.02
CA PRO A 124 8.62 20.96 17.00
C PRO A 124 9.55 19.84 16.48
N THR A 125 9.60 18.71 17.19
CA THR A 125 10.34 17.50 16.79
C THR A 125 9.56 16.60 15.83
N THR A 126 8.25 16.83 15.65
CA THR A 126 7.44 16.10 14.67
C THR A 126 7.70 16.72 13.30
N LEU A 127 8.26 15.94 12.39
CA LEU A 127 8.60 16.35 11.01
C LEU A 127 7.83 15.54 9.96
N SER A 128 7.13 14.49 10.37
CA SER A 128 6.24 13.71 9.52
C SER A 128 5.10 13.12 10.34
N VAL A 129 4.03 12.75 9.64
CA VAL A 129 2.89 11.99 10.16
C VAL A 129 2.53 10.91 9.14
N GLU A 130 2.26 9.71 9.65
CA GLU A 130 1.80 8.60 8.82
C GLU A 130 0.33 8.76 8.44
N ALA A 131 -0.10 7.99 7.45
CA ALA A 131 -1.51 7.91 7.09
C ALA A 131 -2.35 7.50 8.31
N GLY A 132 -3.48 8.18 8.53
CA GLY A 132 -4.39 7.89 9.66
C GLY A 132 -3.85 8.21 11.06
N ALA A 133 -2.71 8.90 11.20
CA ALA A 133 -2.18 9.26 12.51
C ALA A 133 -3.16 10.11 13.34
N THR A 134 -3.37 9.74 14.61
CA THR A 134 -4.29 10.45 15.53
C THR A 134 -3.61 11.02 16.78
N ASN A 135 -2.31 10.76 16.97
CA ASN A 135 -1.59 11.13 18.19
C ASN A 135 -0.29 11.88 17.90
N PHE A 136 -0.40 13.08 17.32
CA PHE A 136 0.76 13.95 17.01
C PHE A 136 0.52 15.43 17.34
N GLY A 137 -0.59 15.73 18.03
CA GLY A 137 -0.99 17.08 18.41
C GLY A 137 -2.37 17.05 19.06
N THR A 138 -2.94 18.23 19.30
CA THR A 138 -4.32 18.39 19.76
C THR A 138 -5.24 18.61 18.57
N PHE A 139 -6.25 17.77 18.41
CA PHE A 139 -7.19 17.87 17.30
C PHE A 139 -8.27 18.90 17.60
N GLY A 140 -8.45 19.82 16.65
CA GLY A 140 -9.59 20.72 16.57
C GLY A 140 -10.75 20.08 15.83
N THR A 141 -11.87 20.78 15.79
CA THR A 141 -13.13 20.31 15.22
C THR A 141 -13.20 20.57 13.73
N ASN A 142 -13.67 19.60 12.94
CA ASN A 142 -13.95 19.74 11.51
C ASN A 142 -15.36 20.31 11.22
N SER A 143 -15.61 20.83 10.02
CA SER A 143 -16.92 21.39 9.64
C SER A 143 -17.91 20.36 9.07
N VAL A 144 -17.49 19.10 8.89
CA VAL A 144 -18.30 18.06 8.25
C VAL A 144 -19.24 17.39 9.25
N ASN A 145 -18.70 16.99 10.40
CA ASN A 145 -19.43 16.27 11.45
C ASN A 145 -19.17 16.83 12.86
N GLU A 146 -18.48 17.97 12.96
CA GLU A 146 -18.18 18.66 14.22
C GLU A 146 -17.34 17.85 15.22
N GLN A 147 -16.64 16.80 14.76
CA GLN A 147 -15.76 15.98 15.59
C GLN A 147 -14.31 16.45 15.58
N GLN A 148 -13.55 16.07 16.61
CA GLN A 148 -12.11 16.36 16.76
C GLN A 148 -11.25 15.29 16.08
N VAL A 149 -11.53 15.04 14.81
CA VAL A 149 -10.83 14.06 13.97
C VAL A 149 -10.70 14.62 12.56
N TYR A 150 -9.85 13.99 11.75
CA TYR A 150 -9.90 14.16 10.31
C TYR A 150 -11.29 13.76 9.78
N ALA A 151 -11.91 14.65 9.02
CA ALA A 151 -13.09 14.31 8.23
C ALA A 151 -12.66 14.10 6.78
N PRO A 152 -12.85 12.91 6.21
CA PRO A 152 -12.49 12.67 4.83
C PRO A 152 -13.37 13.52 3.88
N PRO A 153 -12.80 14.15 2.85
CA PRO A 153 -13.56 14.81 1.81
C PRO A 153 -14.65 13.91 1.23
N CYS A 154 -15.88 14.42 1.21
CA CYS A 154 -17.06 13.72 0.69
C CYS A 154 -17.88 14.66 -0.18
N SER A 155 -17.25 15.17 -1.25
CA SER A 155 -17.84 16.21 -2.10
C SER A 155 -19.17 15.73 -2.68
N LYS A 156 -20.23 16.52 -2.53
CA LYS A 156 -21.52 16.27 -3.17
C LYS A 156 -21.62 17.12 -4.43
N GLY A 157 -22.00 16.50 -5.55
CA GLY A 157 -22.19 17.19 -6.82
C GLY A 157 -20.95 17.19 -7.73
N PRO A 158 -21.12 17.57 -9.01
CA PRO A 158 -20.09 17.42 -10.04
C PRO A 158 -18.92 18.40 -9.87
N GLY A 159 -17.83 18.08 -10.56
CA GLY A 159 -16.68 18.95 -10.71
C GLY A 159 -15.62 18.72 -9.64
N GLU A 160 -14.38 18.86 -10.08
CA GLU A 160 -13.20 18.86 -9.25
C GLU A 160 -13.27 19.92 -8.13
N LYS A 161 -12.75 19.54 -6.96
CA LYS A 161 -12.62 20.40 -5.79
C LYS A 161 -11.15 20.46 -5.38
N LEU A 162 -10.67 21.66 -5.09
CA LEU A 162 -9.31 21.91 -4.61
C LEU A 162 -9.28 21.91 -3.08
N TYR A 163 -8.48 21.02 -2.51
CA TYR A 163 -8.20 20.95 -1.08
C TYR A 163 -6.79 21.46 -0.82
N THR A 164 -6.68 22.38 0.12
CA THR A 164 -5.40 22.95 0.54
C THR A 164 -5.08 22.49 1.96
N ILE A 165 -4.00 21.71 2.07
CA ILE A 165 -3.38 21.32 3.34
C ILE A 165 -2.28 22.32 3.63
N THR A 166 -2.20 22.85 4.85
CA THR A 166 -1.17 23.82 5.24
C THR A 166 -0.63 23.50 6.62
N VAL A 167 0.71 23.43 6.73
CA VAL A 167 1.42 23.37 8.00
C VAL A 167 2.00 24.74 8.32
N TYR A 168 1.91 25.14 9.59
CA TYR A 168 2.39 26.43 10.10
C TYR A 168 3.48 26.18 11.13
N ALA A 169 4.63 26.81 10.96
CA ALA A 169 5.72 26.83 11.93
C ALA A 169 5.53 28.03 12.88
N LEU A 170 5.43 27.79 14.19
CA LEU A 170 5.00 28.80 15.17
C LEU A 170 6.11 29.14 16.17
N SER A 171 6.24 30.43 16.51
CA SER A 171 7.19 30.94 17.51
C SER A 171 6.72 30.79 18.96
N ALA A 172 5.47 30.38 19.18
CA ALA A 172 4.86 30.16 20.48
C ALA A 172 3.75 29.12 20.39
N SER A 173 3.27 28.61 21.53
CA SER A 173 2.02 27.83 21.57
C SER A 173 0.81 28.74 21.30
N PRO A 174 -0.19 28.30 20.50
CA PRO A 174 -1.40 29.08 20.25
C PRO A 174 -2.16 29.40 21.53
N ASN A 175 -2.56 30.67 21.69
CA ASN A 175 -3.42 31.09 22.81
C ASN A 175 -4.89 30.88 22.43
N LEU A 176 -5.45 29.74 22.85
CA LEU A 176 -6.79 29.30 22.48
C LEU A 176 -7.79 29.45 23.65
N PRO A 177 -9.07 29.73 23.36
CA PRO A 177 -10.10 29.85 24.40
C PRO A 177 -10.31 28.53 25.17
N ASN A 178 -10.78 28.59 26.42
CA ASN A 178 -11.05 27.43 27.28
C ASN A 178 -12.48 27.50 27.86
N PRO A 179 -13.28 26.41 27.84
CA PRO A 179 -13.07 25.15 27.14
C PRO A 179 -13.49 25.26 25.68
N ALA A 180 -12.56 25.14 24.73
CA ALA A 180 -12.89 25.32 23.32
C ALA A 180 -12.78 24.03 22.52
N VAL A 181 -13.89 23.72 21.87
CA VAL A 181 -13.93 23.21 20.51
C VAL A 181 -13.21 24.25 19.64
N VAL A 182 -12.06 23.91 19.06
CA VAL A 182 -11.25 24.82 18.24
C VAL A 182 -11.49 24.49 16.77
N ASP A 183 -12.15 25.38 16.05
CA ASP A 183 -12.31 25.27 14.60
C ASP A 183 -11.10 25.89 13.84
N ARG A 184 -11.13 25.80 12.50
CA ARG A 184 -10.07 26.36 11.64
C ARG A 184 -9.86 27.84 11.90
N ASP A 185 -10.91 28.64 11.92
CA ASP A 185 -10.78 30.09 11.96
C ASP A 185 -10.32 30.60 13.33
N THR A 186 -10.75 29.94 14.41
CA THR A 186 -10.24 30.17 15.77
C THR A 186 -8.75 29.86 15.84
N LEU A 187 -8.31 28.74 15.24
CA LEU A 187 -6.90 28.40 15.17
C LEU A 187 -6.12 29.45 14.37
N LEU A 188 -6.57 29.80 13.17
CA LEU A 188 -5.88 30.77 12.30
C LEU A 188 -5.76 32.15 12.96
N ALA A 189 -6.81 32.60 13.64
CA ALA A 189 -6.76 33.85 14.41
C ALA A 189 -5.75 33.80 15.56
N ALA A 190 -5.66 32.66 16.26
CA ALA A 190 -4.74 32.48 17.38
C ALA A 190 -3.26 32.39 16.93
N ILE A 191 -2.99 31.91 15.72
CA ILE A 191 -1.63 31.74 15.20
C ILE A 191 -1.14 32.90 14.34
N ALA A 192 -2.03 33.79 13.86
CA ALA A 192 -1.70 34.84 12.89
C ALA A 192 -0.47 35.71 13.23
N ASN A 193 -0.24 36.01 14.51
CA ASN A 193 0.89 36.85 14.95
C ASN A 193 2.12 36.06 15.43
N ILE A 194 2.04 34.73 15.43
CA ILE A 194 3.11 33.83 15.89
C ILE A 194 3.56 32.85 14.81
N THR A 195 2.96 32.86 13.62
CA THR A 195 3.44 32.11 12.45
C THR A 195 4.74 32.69 11.94
N LEU A 196 5.79 31.88 11.91
CA LEU A 196 7.11 32.20 11.35
C LEU A 196 7.18 31.86 9.86
N ALA A 197 6.58 30.74 9.46
CA ALA A 197 6.44 30.31 8.07
C ALA A 197 5.23 29.37 7.91
N GLU A 198 4.75 29.24 6.68
CA GLU A 198 3.73 28.28 6.29
C GLU A 198 4.15 27.56 5.01
N ALA A 199 3.70 26.32 4.86
CA ALA A 199 3.91 25.53 3.66
C ALA A 199 2.61 24.79 3.32
N SER A 200 2.24 24.81 2.04
CA SER A 200 0.96 24.26 1.59
C SER A 200 1.13 23.20 0.51
N LEU A 201 0.25 22.22 0.56
CA LEU A 201 0.09 21.16 -0.43
C LEU A 201 -1.33 21.24 -0.97
N ASN A 202 -1.45 21.52 -2.27
CA ASN A 202 -2.73 21.65 -2.96
C ASN A 202 -3.02 20.36 -3.73
N VAL A 203 -4.19 19.77 -3.50
CA VAL A 203 -4.60 18.53 -4.17
C VAL A 203 -6.05 18.61 -4.60
N THR A 204 -6.37 17.92 -5.68
CA THR A 204 -7.70 17.96 -6.29
C THR A 204 -8.43 16.64 -6.14
N PHE A 205 -9.74 16.68 -5.88
CA PHE A 205 -10.60 15.50 -5.89
C PHE A 205 -11.90 15.80 -6.60
N GLU A 206 -12.28 14.93 -7.53
CA GLU A 206 -13.59 14.91 -8.15
C GLU A 206 -14.27 13.60 -7.80
N ARG A 207 -15.40 13.67 -7.10
CA ARG A 207 -16.22 12.50 -6.78
C ARG A 207 -17.06 12.14 -8.01
N GLY A 208 -16.89 10.92 -8.51
CA GLY A 208 -17.73 10.37 -9.57
C GLY A 208 -19.23 10.44 -9.17
N GLN A 209 -20.10 10.80 -10.12
CA GLN A 209 -21.54 10.86 -9.86
C GLN A 209 -22.06 9.47 -9.43
N GLU A 210 -22.67 9.42 -8.24
CA GLU A 210 -23.46 8.28 -7.76
C GLU A 210 -24.62 8.06 -8.75
N GLY A 211 -24.49 7.05 -9.62
CA GLY A 211 -25.40 6.76 -10.73
C GLY A 211 -24.75 6.50 -12.10
N ALA A 212 -23.41 6.50 -12.21
CA ALA A 212 -22.74 5.96 -13.39
C ALA A 212 -22.46 4.46 -13.19
N ALA A 213 -22.66 3.68 -14.24
CA ALA A 213 -22.28 2.27 -14.29
C ALA A 213 -20.84 2.06 -13.82
N ALA A 214 -20.57 0.87 -13.28
CA ALA A 214 -19.21 0.36 -13.09
C ALA A 214 -18.33 0.66 -14.32
N PRO A 215 -17.00 0.79 -14.17
CA PRO A 215 -16.12 0.95 -15.33
C PRO A 215 -16.27 -0.30 -16.21
N GLY A 216 -17.06 -0.17 -17.27
CA GLY A 216 -16.86 -0.87 -18.52
C GLY A 216 -15.88 -0.05 -19.37
N PRO A 217 -15.39 -0.61 -20.50
CA PRO A 217 -14.39 0.05 -21.32
C PRO A 217 -14.85 1.46 -21.66
N VAL A 218 -13.98 2.43 -21.41
CA VAL A 218 -14.21 3.80 -21.82
C VAL A 218 -14.22 3.80 -23.35
N ALA A 219 -15.41 3.85 -23.95
CA ALA A 219 -15.54 4.12 -25.37
C ALA A 219 -15.05 5.56 -25.61
N GLU A 220 -13.76 5.71 -25.93
CA GLU A 220 -13.27 6.95 -26.48
C GLU A 220 -13.93 7.17 -27.84
N ASN A 221 -14.91 8.07 -27.88
CA ASN A 221 -15.14 8.88 -29.07
C ASN A 221 -13.96 9.86 -29.18
N SER A 222 -12.81 9.35 -29.59
CA SER A 222 -11.75 10.16 -30.17
C SER A 222 -11.67 9.80 -31.66
N GLU A 223 -12.35 10.59 -32.49
CA GLU A 223 -11.80 10.89 -33.82
C GLU A 223 -10.49 11.65 -33.59
N GLN A 224 -9.45 10.93 -33.17
CA GLN A 224 -8.09 11.41 -33.12
C GLN A 224 -7.32 10.58 -34.14
N THR A 225 -7.23 11.13 -35.34
CA THR A 225 -6.38 10.66 -36.41
C THR A 225 -4.92 10.88 -36.02
N ASP A 226 -4.39 10.05 -35.13
CA ASP A 226 -2.96 9.81 -35.04
C ASP A 226 -2.70 8.40 -35.57
N ASN A 227 -2.33 8.33 -36.85
CA ASN A 227 -1.82 7.14 -37.52
C ASN A 227 -0.43 6.78 -36.99
N ASN A 228 -0.27 6.64 -35.68
CA ASN A 228 0.99 6.23 -35.09
C ASN A 228 0.83 4.79 -34.61
N GLU A 229 1.20 3.84 -35.48
CA GLU A 229 1.37 2.39 -35.22
C GLU A 229 2.32 2.08 -34.03
N THR A 230 2.75 3.09 -33.26
CA THR A 230 3.74 3.02 -32.18
C THR A 230 3.20 3.32 -30.78
N ASN A 231 1.92 3.67 -30.60
CA ASN A 231 1.36 3.79 -29.24
C ASN A 231 0.85 2.43 -28.76
N CYS A 232 1.66 1.75 -27.94
CA CYS A 232 1.39 0.42 -27.42
C CYS A 232 0.62 0.41 -26.09
N ASP A 233 0.46 1.59 -25.47
CA ASP A 233 -0.28 1.76 -24.22
C ASP A 233 -1.11 3.05 -24.27
N PRO A 234 -2.16 3.09 -25.12
CA PRO A 234 -2.90 4.32 -25.38
C PRO A 234 -3.63 4.87 -24.14
N GLN A 235 -4.02 4.00 -23.21
CA GLN A 235 -4.67 4.38 -21.96
C GLN A 235 -3.67 4.64 -20.82
N GLY A 236 -2.37 4.40 -21.04
CA GLY A 236 -1.34 4.57 -20.01
C GLY A 236 -1.49 3.59 -18.84
N VAL A 237 -2.00 2.38 -19.09
CA VAL A 237 -2.27 1.35 -18.07
C VAL A 237 -0.97 0.82 -17.46
N PHE A 238 0.10 0.72 -18.27
CA PHE A 238 1.41 0.22 -17.84
C PHE A 238 2.33 1.33 -17.35
N ALA A 239 2.02 2.59 -17.65
CA ALA A 239 2.83 3.74 -17.28
C ALA A 239 3.20 3.82 -15.77
N PRO A 240 2.31 3.48 -14.81
CA PRO A 240 2.65 3.44 -13.39
C PRO A 240 3.72 2.40 -13.02
N TYR A 241 3.97 1.41 -13.88
CA TYR A 241 4.87 0.29 -13.63
C TYR A 241 6.11 0.32 -14.53
N ALA A 242 6.44 1.47 -15.13
CA ALA A 242 7.52 1.59 -16.11
C ALA A 242 8.92 1.21 -15.59
N ASP A 243 9.11 1.18 -14.26
CA ASP A 243 10.35 0.71 -13.62
C ASP A 243 10.45 -0.84 -13.57
N GLN A 244 9.32 -1.55 -13.67
CA GLN A 244 9.24 -3.03 -13.67
C GLN A 244 8.92 -3.62 -15.04
N VAL A 245 8.18 -2.87 -15.85
CA VAL A 245 7.56 -3.34 -17.08
C VAL A 245 7.97 -2.48 -18.27
N HIS A 246 8.41 -3.14 -19.34
CA HIS A 246 8.61 -2.53 -20.64
C HIS A 246 7.55 -3.03 -21.62
N VAL A 247 6.87 -2.10 -22.29
CA VAL A 247 5.85 -2.45 -23.30
C VAL A 247 6.31 -2.04 -24.70
N SER A 248 6.09 -2.94 -25.65
CA SER A 248 6.22 -2.68 -27.09
C SER A 248 5.11 -3.41 -27.83
N CYS A 249 4.92 -3.15 -29.13
CA CYS A 249 3.83 -3.77 -29.88
C CYS A 249 4.13 -3.80 -31.37
N ASP A 250 3.47 -4.72 -32.05
CA ASP A 250 3.28 -4.68 -33.50
C ASP A 250 1.78 -4.60 -33.84
N GLU A 251 1.43 -4.89 -35.09
CA GLU A 251 0.03 -4.88 -35.56
C GLU A 251 -0.84 -5.93 -34.85
N SER A 252 -0.26 -7.01 -34.35
CA SER A 252 -0.98 -8.18 -33.83
C SER A 252 -0.90 -8.32 -32.32
N TYR A 253 0.25 -8.01 -31.72
CA TYR A 253 0.54 -8.27 -30.32
C TYR A 253 1.03 -7.03 -29.57
N LEU A 254 0.58 -6.92 -28.33
CA LEU A 254 1.26 -6.20 -27.27
C LEU A 254 2.29 -7.15 -26.64
N TYR A 255 3.53 -6.69 -26.56
CA TYR A 255 4.62 -7.34 -25.87
C TYR A 255 4.82 -6.68 -24.52
N VAL A 256 4.77 -7.48 -23.45
CA VAL A 256 5.03 -7.00 -22.08
C VAL A 256 6.23 -7.75 -21.54
N GLU A 257 7.28 -6.99 -21.22
CA GLU A 257 8.56 -7.51 -20.75
C GLU A 257 8.80 -7.11 -19.29
N THR A 258 9.33 -8.04 -18.50
CA THR A 258 9.79 -7.77 -17.14
C THR A 258 11.06 -8.55 -16.82
N GLU A 259 12.02 -7.86 -16.21
CA GLU A 259 13.30 -8.42 -15.80
C GLU A 259 13.20 -9.32 -14.56
N THR A 260 12.10 -9.23 -13.80
CA THR A 260 11.93 -10.00 -12.57
C THR A 260 10.69 -10.87 -12.55
N GLY A 261 9.60 -10.48 -13.22
CA GLY A 261 8.30 -11.15 -13.06
C GLY A 261 7.78 -11.09 -11.62
N GLN A 262 8.22 -10.10 -10.84
CA GLN A 262 7.88 -9.94 -9.43
C GLN A 262 7.38 -8.52 -9.18
N PRO A 263 6.40 -8.34 -8.28
CA PRO A 263 5.91 -7.02 -7.91
C PRO A 263 6.91 -6.27 -7.01
N GLU A 264 6.74 -4.95 -6.92
CA GLU A 264 7.45 -4.10 -5.95
C GLU A 264 6.92 -4.20 -4.52
N HIS A 265 5.65 -4.56 -4.34
CA HIS A 265 5.04 -4.70 -3.02
C HIS A 265 5.63 -5.89 -2.24
N GLU A 266 5.37 -5.93 -0.94
CA GLU A 266 5.80 -7.05 -0.09
C GLU A 266 5.16 -8.36 -0.59
N MET A 267 5.96 -9.42 -0.70
CA MET A 267 5.51 -10.76 -1.09
C MET A 267 5.52 -11.71 0.11
N MET A 268 4.74 -12.77 0.04
CA MET A 268 4.71 -13.93 0.95
C MET A 268 4.17 -13.65 2.36
N ARG A 269 4.15 -12.40 2.85
CA ARG A 269 3.60 -12.05 4.16
C ARG A 269 2.11 -12.34 4.22
N GLY A 270 1.69 -13.07 5.26
CA GLY A 270 0.29 -13.43 5.48
C GLY A 270 0.02 -14.91 5.30
N ILE A 271 0.80 -15.62 4.47
CA ILE A 271 0.65 -17.05 4.21
C ILE A 271 0.64 -17.84 5.52
N THR A 272 -0.39 -18.66 5.71
CA THR A 272 -0.58 -19.50 6.91
C THR A 272 -0.33 -20.98 6.64
N ALA A 273 -0.37 -21.40 5.37
CA ALA A 273 -0.04 -22.75 4.92
C ALA A 273 1.03 -22.70 3.82
N TRP A 274 2.26 -22.37 4.20
CA TRP A 274 3.35 -22.26 3.23
C TRP A 274 3.68 -23.59 2.54
N ILE A 275 3.73 -23.57 1.20
CA ILE A 275 4.00 -24.75 0.35
C ILE A 275 5.49 -25.00 0.08
N LEU A 276 6.38 -24.42 0.87
CA LEU A 276 7.85 -24.58 0.79
C LEU A 276 8.48 -24.04 -0.51
N ARG A 277 7.91 -22.97 -1.06
CA ARG A 277 8.39 -22.27 -2.25
C ARG A 277 8.72 -20.81 -1.94
N VAL A 278 9.72 -20.25 -2.60
CA VAL A 278 10.19 -18.88 -2.37
C VAL A 278 10.23 -18.11 -3.69
N PRO A 279 9.96 -16.79 -3.68
CA PRO A 279 9.92 -16.03 -4.92
C PRO A 279 11.33 -15.73 -5.43
N ILE A 280 11.64 -16.26 -6.61
CA ILE A 280 12.87 -16.07 -7.38
C ILE A 280 12.52 -15.37 -8.70
N PRO A 281 13.23 -14.30 -9.08
CA PRO A 281 12.99 -13.60 -10.33
C PRO A 281 12.95 -14.55 -11.55
N PHE A 282 11.95 -14.41 -12.40
CA PHE A 282 11.86 -15.07 -13.70
C PHE A 282 11.76 -14.00 -14.80
N ARG A 283 12.69 -14.03 -15.75
CA ARG A 283 12.76 -13.04 -16.83
C ARG A 283 11.73 -13.38 -17.90
N TYR A 284 10.74 -12.52 -18.06
CA TYR A 284 9.79 -12.52 -19.17
C TYR A 284 10.27 -11.52 -20.22
N THR A 285 11.38 -11.81 -20.90
CA THR A 285 11.99 -10.93 -21.91
C THR A 285 12.24 -11.72 -23.20
N ASP A 286 12.46 -11.00 -24.30
CA ASP A 286 12.81 -11.56 -25.59
C ASP A 286 11.77 -12.59 -26.07
N GLU A 287 12.17 -13.83 -26.35
CA GLU A 287 11.26 -14.92 -26.74
C GLU A 287 10.28 -15.33 -25.65
N ARG A 288 10.51 -14.90 -24.39
CA ARG A 288 9.65 -15.12 -23.22
C ARG A 288 8.90 -13.86 -22.79
N ALA A 289 8.87 -12.81 -23.61
CA ALA A 289 7.96 -11.69 -23.39
C ALA A 289 6.51 -12.19 -23.46
N TRP A 290 5.64 -11.63 -22.63
CA TRP A 290 4.20 -11.86 -22.77
C TRP A 290 3.75 -11.37 -24.14
N LYS A 291 2.95 -12.16 -24.85
CA LYS A 291 2.37 -11.79 -26.14
C LYS A 291 0.86 -11.77 -26.00
N ILE A 292 0.30 -10.58 -25.90
CA ILE A 292 -1.13 -10.36 -25.69
C ILE A 292 -1.74 -9.88 -27.00
N PRO A 293 -2.72 -10.59 -27.59
CA PRO A 293 -3.41 -10.13 -28.79
C PRO A 293 -4.00 -8.73 -28.60
N ARG A 294 -3.79 -7.84 -29.55
CA ARG A 294 -4.35 -6.47 -29.52
C ARG A 294 -5.80 -6.41 -30.03
N ASP A 295 -6.19 -7.42 -30.80
CA ASP A 295 -7.54 -7.61 -31.33
C ASP A 295 -8.00 -9.02 -30.95
N PRO A 296 -8.64 -9.20 -29.78
CA PRO A 296 -9.09 -10.51 -29.33
C PRO A 296 -10.12 -11.11 -30.29
N HIS A 297 -9.93 -12.38 -30.64
CA HIS A 297 -10.90 -13.11 -31.46
C HIS A 297 -11.98 -13.72 -30.55
N TRP A 298 -13.11 -13.01 -30.42
CA TRP A 298 -14.24 -13.41 -29.58
C TRP A 298 -15.00 -14.63 -30.15
N LEU A 299 -15.33 -15.57 -29.26
CA LEU A 299 -16.00 -16.83 -29.54
C LEU A 299 -17.49 -16.74 -29.16
N GLU A 300 -18.34 -17.45 -29.94
CA GLU A 300 -19.76 -17.59 -29.59
C GLU A 300 -19.98 -18.46 -28.34
N GLU A 301 -19.10 -19.45 -28.13
CA GLU A 301 -19.11 -20.37 -27.00
C GLU A 301 -17.77 -20.25 -26.26
N HIS A 302 -17.81 -20.23 -24.93
CA HIS A 302 -16.60 -20.10 -24.13
C HIS A 302 -15.72 -21.36 -24.21
N THR A 303 -14.44 -21.20 -23.89
CA THR A 303 -13.48 -22.31 -23.78
C THR A 303 -12.88 -22.36 -22.38
N ALA A 304 -12.41 -23.53 -21.97
CA ALA A 304 -11.99 -23.70 -20.59
C ALA A 304 -10.70 -22.94 -20.25
N ALA A 305 -10.65 -22.39 -19.03
CA ALA A 305 -9.39 -21.98 -18.43
C ALA A 305 -8.73 -23.19 -17.74
N HIS A 306 -7.50 -23.51 -18.12
CA HIS A 306 -6.76 -24.62 -17.52
C HIS A 306 -6.01 -24.18 -16.27
N ALA A 307 -6.11 -24.95 -15.20
CA ALA A 307 -5.44 -24.69 -13.93
C ALA A 307 -3.90 -24.91 -13.97
N ARG A 308 -3.35 -25.24 -15.14
CA ARG A 308 -1.93 -25.42 -15.34
C ARG A 308 -1.33 -24.17 -15.96
N GLY A 309 -0.42 -23.52 -15.24
CA GLY A 309 0.30 -22.33 -15.71
C GLY A 309 -0.51 -21.04 -15.56
N PRO A 310 0.04 -19.91 -16.06
CA PRO A 310 -0.65 -18.63 -16.05
C PRO A 310 -1.88 -18.65 -16.96
N ILE A 311 -2.95 -18.00 -16.53
CA ILE A 311 -4.17 -17.78 -17.31
C ILE A 311 -4.33 -16.31 -17.74
N ALA A 312 -3.56 -15.43 -17.12
CA ALA A 312 -3.54 -14.01 -17.42
C ALA A 312 -2.25 -13.38 -16.90
N MET A 313 -2.09 -12.10 -17.17
CA MET A 313 -1.01 -11.27 -16.68
C MET A 313 -1.59 -9.98 -16.10
N ALA A 314 -1.17 -9.62 -14.89
CA ALA A 314 -1.47 -8.34 -14.28
C ALA A 314 -0.64 -7.22 -14.94
N VAL A 315 -1.09 -5.97 -14.85
CA VAL A 315 -0.45 -4.83 -15.52
C VAL A 315 0.94 -4.48 -14.95
N ASN A 316 1.28 -4.97 -13.77
CA ASN A 316 2.64 -4.92 -13.22
C ASN A 316 3.55 -6.05 -13.76
N GLY A 317 3.11 -6.83 -14.75
CA GLY A 317 3.88 -7.89 -15.39
C GLY A 317 3.92 -9.22 -14.61
N VAL A 318 3.20 -9.31 -13.49
CA VAL A 318 3.11 -10.52 -12.67
C VAL A 318 2.06 -11.48 -13.25
N PRO A 319 2.35 -12.78 -13.36
CA PRO A 319 1.35 -13.75 -13.81
C PRO A 319 0.15 -13.83 -12.88
N ILE A 320 -1.02 -14.10 -13.46
CA ILE A 320 -2.24 -14.49 -12.76
C ILE A 320 -2.49 -15.96 -13.09
N TYR A 321 -2.59 -16.77 -12.04
CA TYR A 321 -2.84 -18.20 -12.09
C TYR A 321 -4.27 -18.49 -11.63
N HIS A 322 -4.71 -19.67 -12.01
CA HIS A 322 -6.00 -20.20 -11.61
C HIS A 322 -6.03 -20.53 -10.10
N PHE A 323 -7.14 -20.27 -9.39
CA PHE A 323 -7.24 -20.51 -7.94
C PHE A 323 -7.20 -22.00 -7.54
N ASP A 324 -7.65 -22.90 -8.43
CA ASP A 324 -7.62 -24.35 -8.23
C ASP A 324 -6.23 -24.90 -8.55
N LYS A 325 -5.63 -25.64 -7.61
CA LYS A 325 -4.27 -26.19 -7.75
C LYS A 325 -4.19 -27.54 -8.45
N ARG A 326 -5.30 -28.10 -8.94
CA ARG A 326 -5.30 -29.36 -9.71
C ARG A 326 -4.92 -29.08 -11.17
N PRO A 327 -3.75 -29.52 -11.66
CA PRO A 327 -3.25 -29.14 -12.98
C PRO A 327 -4.03 -29.77 -14.14
N ASP A 328 -4.84 -30.79 -13.87
CA ASP A 328 -5.65 -31.51 -14.85
C ASP A 328 -7.10 -31.01 -14.92
N VAL A 329 -7.45 -29.99 -14.13
CA VAL A 329 -8.80 -29.42 -14.13
C VAL A 329 -8.90 -28.26 -15.11
N ALA A 330 -9.99 -28.32 -15.88
CA ALA A 330 -10.49 -27.28 -16.74
C ALA A 330 -11.66 -26.60 -16.03
N LEU A 331 -11.69 -25.27 -16.06
CA LEU A 331 -12.83 -24.51 -15.58
C LEU A 331 -13.70 -24.12 -16.77
N ASP A 332 -14.88 -24.70 -16.75
CA ASP A 332 -15.96 -24.56 -17.71
C ASP A 332 -17.27 -24.90 -16.98
N ASP A 333 -18.38 -24.98 -17.71
CA ASP A 333 -19.71 -25.37 -17.20
C ASP A 333 -19.75 -26.68 -16.39
N SER A 334 -18.78 -27.57 -16.57
CA SER A 334 -18.69 -28.86 -15.88
C SER A 334 -17.87 -28.82 -14.59
N TYR A 335 -17.25 -27.69 -14.28
CA TYR A 335 -16.39 -27.54 -13.11
C TYR A 335 -17.14 -27.80 -11.81
N VAL A 336 -16.49 -28.55 -10.91
CA VAL A 336 -17.00 -28.81 -9.56
C VAL A 336 -16.02 -28.24 -8.56
N TYR A 337 -16.47 -27.17 -7.90
CA TYR A 337 -15.74 -26.52 -6.83
C TYR A 337 -15.49 -27.48 -5.66
N ASP A 338 -14.24 -27.51 -5.18
CA ASP A 338 -13.84 -28.20 -3.97
C ASP A 338 -12.82 -27.32 -3.21
N PRO A 339 -13.20 -26.78 -2.03
CA PRO A 339 -12.36 -25.84 -1.28
C PRO A 339 -11.02 -26.43 -0.84
N LYS A 340 -10.86 -27.76 -0.88
CA LYS A 340 -9.58 -28.44 -0.63
C LYS A 340 -8.50 -28.08 -1.66
N TYR A 341 -8.91 -27.75 -2.88
CA TYR A 341 -7.99 -27.42 -3.97
C TYR A 341 -7.92 -25.93 -4.27
N ASP A 342 -8.70 -25.11 -3.58
CA ASP A 342 -8.64 -23.65 -3.68
C ASP A 342 -7.47 -23.11 -2.87
N THR A 343 -6.46 -22.57 -3.56
CA THR A 343 -5.22 -22.02 -2.98
C THR A 343 -5.50 -20.93 -1.93
N ALA A 344 -6.52 -20.09 -2.15
CA ALA A 344 -6.94 -19.07 -1.19
C ALA A 344 -7.50 -19.70 0.09
N GLN A 345 -8.44 -20.65 -0.05
CA GLN A 345 -9.07 -21.34 1.09
C GLN A 345 -8.10 -22.23 1.87
N GLN A 346 -7.02 -22.67 1.24
CA GLN A 346 -5.96 -23.42 1.92
C GLN A 346 -5.02 -22.52 2.74
N GLY A 347 -5.12 -21.18 2.65
CA GLY A 347 -4.24 -20.25 3.35
C GLY A 347 -2.83 -20.17 2.75
N GLU A 348 -2.71 -20.53 1.47
CA GLU A 348 -1.43 -20.62 0.74
C GLU A 348 -1.02 -19.28 0.12
N LEU A 349 -1.91 -18.29 0.12
CA LEU A 349 -1.70 -16.96 -0.46
C LEU A 349 -1.27 -15.92 0.59
N ASP A 350 -0.52 -14.93 0.13
CA ASP A 350 -0.14 -13.77 0.91
C ASP A 350 -1.25 -12.71 0.92
N HIS A 351 -1.04 -11.64 1.68
CA HIS A 351 -2.02 -10.56 1.77
C HIS A 351 -2.23 -9.86 0.42
N CYS A 352 -1.34 -9.98 -0.56
CA CYS A 352 -1.53 -9.38 -1.88
C CYS A 352 -2.29 -10.28 -2.87
N GLY A 353 -2.73 -11.47 -2.42
CA GLY A 353 -3.47 -12.42 -3.25
C GLY A 353 -2.60 -13.36 -4.07
N GLY A 354 -1.30 -13.46 -3.76
CA GLY A 354 -0.34 -14.27 -4.51
C GLY A 354 0.57 -15.14 -3.65
N HIS A 355 1.39 -15.95 -4.31
CA HIS A 355 2.42 -16.76 -3.66
C HIS A 355 3.52 -17.18 -4.65
N ALA A 356 4.57 -17.83 -4.14
CA ALA A 356 5.57 -18.48 -4.98
C ALA A 356 5.16 -19.91 -5.36
N GLY A 357 5.17 -20.22 -6.66
CA GLY A 357 4.83 -21.54 -7.21
C GLY A 357 5.99 -22.51 -7.38
N GLN A 358 5.74 -23.59 -8.10
CA GLN A 358 6.73 -24.66 -8.34
C GLN A 358 7.94 -24.21 -9.17
N GLY A 359 7.80 -23.18 -10.00
CA GLY A 359 8.88 -22.53 -10.74
C GLY A 359 9.67 -21.52 -9.91
N GLU A 360 9.35 -21.42 -8.61
CA GLU A 360 9.79 -20.35 -7.72
C GLU A 360 9.39 -18.96 -8.25
N ASP A 361 8.38 -18.89 -9.10
CA ASP A 361 7.81 -17.65 -9.64
C ASP A 361 6.71 -17.14 -8.71
N TYR A 362 6.67 -15.83 -8.47
CA TYR A 362 5.56 -15.22 -7.75
C TYR A 362 4.40 -14.97 -8.72
N HIS A 363 3.18 -15.28 -8.31
CA HIS A 363 1.98 -15.03 -9.10
C HIS A 363 0.75 -14.87 -8.21
N TYR A 364 -0.26 -14.18 -8.75
CA TYR A 364 -1.56 -14.00 -8.10
C TYR A 364 -2.50 -15.16 -8.41
N HIS A 365 -3.41 -15.46 -7.48
CA HIS A 365 -4.53 -16.39 -7.68
C HIS A 365 -5.89 -15.71 -7.48
N THR A 366 -5.90 -14.54 -6.85
CA THR A 366 -7.08 -13.70 -6.64
C THR A 366 -6.79 -12.30 -7.17
N ALA A 367 -7.65 -11.33 -6.86
CA ALA A 367 -7.36 -9.93 -7.19
C ALA A 367 -5.97 -9.53 -6.67
N PRO A 368 -5.10 -8.90 -7.48
CA PRO A 368 -3.81 -8.38 -7.04
C PRO A 368 -4.04 -7.14 -6.15
N VAL A 369 -4.46 -7.34 -4.90
CA VAL A 369 -5.00 -6.25 -4.08
C VAL A 369 -3.97 -5.16 -3.77
N CYS A 370 -2.70 -5.51 -3.63
CA CYS A 370 -1.63 -4.53 -3.41
C CYS A 370 -1.25 -3.73 -4.66
N LEU A 371 -1.70 -4.16 -5.86
CA LEU A 371 -1.57 -3.36 -7.08
C LEU A 371 -2.45 -2.11 -7.01
N LEU A 372 -3.55 -2.18 -6.25
CA LEU A 372 -4.56 -1.12 -6.16
C LEU A 372 -4.07 0.12 -5.41
N ASP A 373 -3.04 -0.02 -4.57
CA ASP A 373 -2.38 1.09 -3.86
C ASP A 373 -1.91 2.20 -4.82
N HIS A 374 -1.61 1.82 -6.07
CA HIS A 374 -1.01 2.69 -7.08
C HIS A 374 -1.73 2.66 -8.43
N HIS A 375 -2.79 1.86 -8.58
CA HIS A 375 -3.48 1.68 -9.85
C HIS A 375 -4.75 2.51 -9.98
N ASN A 376 -5.02 3.00 -11.19
CA ASN A 376 -6.32 3.58 -11.51
C ASN A 376 -7.33 2.46 -11.80
N LEU A 377 -8.28 2.26 -10.87
CA LEU A 377 -9.30 1.21 -10.98
C LEU A 377 -10.31 1.39 -12.12
N ALA A 378 -10.27 2.53 -12.83
CA ALA A 378 -11.03 2.72 -14.06
C ALA A 378 -10.38 2.03 -15.28
N HIS A 379 -9.13 1.56 -15.14
CA HIS A 379 -8.40 0.84 -16.18
C HIS A 379 -8.32 -0.67 -15.84
N PRO A 380 -8.08 -1.52 -16.84
CA PRO A 380 -7.81 -2.93 -16.60
C PRO A 380 -6.65 -3.11 -15.60
N ILE A 381 -6.76 -4.08 -14.70
CA ILE A 381 -5.70 -4.53 -13.79
C ILE A 381 -4.88 -5.67 -14.40
N GLY A 382 -5.31 -6.21 -15.52
CA GLY A 382 -4.63 -7.29 -16.23
C GLY A 382 -5.29 -7.59 -17.56
N TYR A 383 -4.67 -8.50 -18.29
CA TYR A 383 -5.16 -9.02 -19.56
C TYR A 383 -5.07 -10.54 -19.56
N THR A 384 -6.06 -11.19 -20.17
CA THR A 384 -6.01 -12.63 -20.44
C THR A 384 -4.97 -12.94 -21.51
N LEU A 385 -4.62 -14.21 -21.67
CA LEU A 385 -3.71 -14.64 -22.75
C LEU A 385 -4.28 -14.40 -24.16
N GLY A 386 -5.60 -14.29 -24.31
CA GLY A 386 -6.25 -13.96 -25.57
C GLY A 386 -6.52 -12.46 -25.78
N GLY A 387 -6.13 -11.62 -24.82
CA GLY A 387 -6.24 -10.16 -24.92
C GLY A 387 -7.53 -9.56 -24.33
N GLY A 388 -8.34 -10.35 -23.64
CA GLY A 388 -9.47 -9.85 -22.88
C GLY A 388 -9.03 -9.02 -21.68
N GLU A 389 -9.73 -7.92 -21.41
CA GLU A 389 -9.41 -7.01 -20.31
C GLU A 389 -9.96 -7.56 -18.99
N ILE A 390 -9.17 -7.45 -17.92
CA ILE A 390 -9.57 -7.82 -16.56
C ILE A 390 -9.65 -6.55 -15.73
N PHE A 391 -10.83 -6.22 -15.24
CA PHE A 391 -11.06 -5.09 -14.35
C PHE A 391 -11.10 -5.55 -12.89
N TYR A 392 -10.78 -4.63 -11.99
CA TYR A 392 -11.06 -4.85 -10.59
C TYR A 392 -12.57 -4.76 -10.36
N GLY A 393 -13.17 -5.83 -9.82
CA GLY A 393 -14.56 -5.84 -9.37
C GLY A 393 -14.63 -5.71 -7.85
N THR A 394 -14.25 -6.76 -7.15
CA THR A 394 -14.04 -6.74 -5.69
C THR A 394 -12.73 -7.40 -5.31
N GLY A 395 -12.27 -7.14 -4.08
CA GLY A 395 -11.17 -7.87 -3.45
C GLY A 395 -11.62 -9.24 -2.95
N ALA A 396 -10.67 -10.04 -2.45
CA ALA A 396 -10.92 -11.31 -1.78
C ALA A 396 -11.24 -11.09 -0.27
N ASP A 397 -11.51 -12.17 0.48
CA ASP A 397 -11.82 -12.17 1.94
C ASP A 397 -10.97 -11.21 2.79
N ASP A 398 -11.41 -10.89 4.02
CA ASP A 398 -10.69 -10.09 5.04
C ASP A 398 -9.21 -10.49 5.28
N TYR A 399 -8.83 -11.67 4.82
CA TYR A 399 -7.45 -12.15 4.82
C TYR A 399 -6.54 -11.43 3.82
N PHE A 400 -7.09 -10.97 2.70
CA PHE A 400 -6.40 -10.31 1.60
C PHE A 400 -6.46 -8.79 1.78
N GLY A 401 -5.34 -8.12 1.52
CA GLY A 401 -5.11 -6.70 1.75
C GLY A 401 -5.16 -6.33 3.24
N GLU A 402 -5.19 -7.28 4.17
CA GLU A 402 -5.52 -7.01 5.58
C GLU A 402 -6.87 -6.27 5.73
N GLY A 403 -7.82 -6.51 4.81
CA GLY A 403 -9.10 -5.80 4.73
C GLY A 403 -9.06 -4.48 3.96
N GLN A 404 -7.89 -4.05 3.48
CA GLN A 404 -7.76 -2.99 2.48
C GLN A 404 -8.56 -3.43 1.25
N TYR A 405 -9.42 -2.54 0.76
CA TYR A 405 -10.27 -2.74 -0.43
C TYR A 405 -11.55 -3.58 -0.28
N ASN A 406 -11.86 -4.16 0.89
CA ASN A 406 -13.09 -4.97 1.06
C ASN A 406 -14.40 -4.19 0.92
N HIS A 407 -14.33 -2.86 0.99
CA HIS A 407 -15.46 -1.96 0.78
C HIS A 407 -15.57 -1.47 -0.66
N ILE A 408 -14.57 -1.72 -1.50
CA ILE A 408 -14.58 -1.31 -2.91
C ILE A 408 -15.32 -2.37 -3.71
N ASN A 409 -16.37 -1.92 -4.40
CA ASN A 409 -17.13 -2.74 -5.31
C ASN A 409 -17.32 -1.98 -6.63
N ASN A 410 -16.58 -2.43 -7.63
CA ASN A 410 -16.59 -1.95 -9.00
C ASN A 410 -17.25 -2.96 -9.94
N LEU A 411 -18.00 -3.93 -9.42
CA LEU A 411 -18.76 -4.86 -10.24
C LEU A 411 -19.87 -4.13 -11.00
N PRO A 412 -20.17 -4.56 -12.25
CA PRO A 412 -21.32 -4.06 -12.99
C PRO A 412 -22.64 -4.37 -12.26
N THR A 413 -23.67 -3.61 -12.61
CA THR A 413 -25.03 -3.89 -12.13
C THR A 413 -25.61 -5.17 -12.73
N GLU A 414 -25.17 -5.51 -13.94
CA GLU A 414 -25.50 -6.78 -14.57
C GLU A 414 -24.68 -7.90 -13.91
N PRO A 415 -25.29 -9.08 -13.67
CA PRO A 415 -24.57 -10.20 -13.09
C PRO A 415 -23.48 -10.69 -14.05
N LEU A 416 -22.34 -11.08 -13.48
CA LEU A 416 -21.32 -11.81 -14.22
C LEU A 416 -21.82 -13.23 -14.53
N ASP A 417 -21.33 -13.79 -15.63
CA ASP A 417 -21.55 -15.19 -15.99
C ASP A 417 -20.54 -16.14 -15.28
N GLU A 418 -20.56 -17.42 -15.64
CA GLU A 418 -19.67 -18.46 -15.12
C GLU A 418 -18.17 -18.23 -15.40
N CYS A 419 -17.82 -17.48 -16.45
CA CYS A 419 -16.44 -17.11 -16.75
C CYS A 419 -15.95 -15.92 -15.90
N ASN A 420 -16.83 -15.37 -15.07
CA ASN A 420 -16.60 -14.23 -14.19
C ASN A 420 -16.38 -12.93 -14.96
N GLY A 421 -17.15 -12.78 -16.03
CA GLY A 421 -17.14 -11.60 -16.87
C GLY A 421 -18.51 -11.25 -17.41
N LEU A 422 -18.52 -10.34 -18.38
CA LEU A 422 -19.73 -9.82 -19.01
C LEU A 422 -19.48 -9.54 -20.49
N GLN A 423 -20.38 -10.03 -21.35
CA GLN A 423 -20.44 -9.63 -22.74
C GLN A 423 -20.99 -8.22 -22.88
N LEU A 424 -20.27 -7.37 -23.62
CA LEU A 424 -20.61 -5.98 -23.86
C LEU A 424 -21.52 -5.83 -25.10
N PRO A 425 -22.26 -4.71 -25.22
CA PRO A 425 -23.20 -4.50 -26.32
C PRO A 425 -22.58 -4.49 -27.72
N ASP A 426 -21.27 -4.24 -27.83
CA ASP A 426 -20.52 -4.26 -29.08
C ASP A 426 -20.03 -5.68 -29.46
N GLY A 427 -20.30 -6.68 -28.62
CA GLY A 427 -19.91 -8.08 -28.80
C GLY A 427 -18.57 -8.45 -28.17
N SER A 428 -17.82 -7.47 -27.63
CA SER A 428 -16.61 -7.74 -26.86
C SER A 428 -16.92 -8.30 -25.47
N TYR A 429 -15.91 -8.74 -24.74
CA TYR A 429 -16.06 -9.37 -23.44
C TYR A 429 -15.01 -8.86 -22.44
N VAL A 430 -15.41 -8.66 -21.19
CA VAL A 430 -14.52 -8.19 -20.11
C VAL A 430 -14.68 -9.04 -18.87
N TYR A 431 -13.59 -9.20 -18.13
CA TYR A 431 -13.51 -9.97 -16.89
C TYR A 431 -13.49 -9.04 -15.68
N TYR A 432 -13.96 -9.54 -14.54
CA TYR A 432 -13.88 -8.82 -13.28
C TYR A 432 -13.32 -9.69 -12.17
N THR A 433 -12.59 -9.09 -11.23
CA THR A 433 -12.24 -9.81 -10.00
C THR A 433 -13.45 -9.93 -9.07
N THR A 434 -13.54 -11.03 -8.34
CA THR A 434 -14.60 -11.29 -7.36
C THR A 434 -14.06 -11.81 -6.04
N HIS A 435 -14.89 -11.70 -5.01
CA HIS A 435 -14.60 -12.20 -3.67
C HIS A 435 -14.66 -13.72 -3.57
N GLU A 436 -15.53 -14.32 -4.38
CA GLU A 436 -15.76 -15.76 -4.43
C GLU A 436 -15.12 -16.35 -5.69
N PRO A 437 -14.82 -17.65 -5.70
CA PRO A 437 -14.36 -18.37 -6.88
C PRO A 437 -15.25 -18.08 -8.11
N PRO A 438 -14.65 -17.83 -9.29
CA PRO A 438 -13.26 -18.12 -9.62
C PRO A 438 -12.26 -17.00 -9.28
N TYR A 439 -12.68 -15.95 -8.57
CA TYR A 439 -11.92 -14.74 -8.18
C TYR A 439 -11.41 -13.87 -9.32
N THR A 440 -11.09 -14.43 -10.48
CA THR A 440 -10.60 -13.72 -11.67
C THR A 440 -11.27 -14.27 -12.93
N ILE A 441 -10.73 -15.33 -13.55
CA ILE A 441 -11.20 -15.90 -14.82
C ILE A 441 -11.67 -17.33 -14.58
N GLY A 442 -12.93 -17.61 -14.93
CA GLY A 442 -13.48 -18.97 -14.94
C GLY A 442 -13.29 -19.69 -16.28
N CYS A 443 -13.43 -18.98 -17.40
CA CYS A 443 -13.28 -19.50 -18.76
C CYS A 443 -12.99 -18.35 -19.74
N TYR A 444 -12.62 -18.67 -20.98
CA TYR A 444 -12.29 -17.67 -22.00
C TYR A 444 -13.42 -17.49 -23.01
N HIS A 445 -13.74 -16.23 -23.31
CA HIS A 445 -14.65 -15.86 -24.40
C HIS A 445 -13.90 -15.48 -25.67
N GLU A 446 -12.58 -15.55 -25.65
CA GLU A 446 -11.69 -15.31 -26.77
C GLU A 446 -10.81 -16.53 -27.08
N GLU A 447 -10.29 -16.59 -28.31
CA GLU A 447 -9.32 -17.61 -28.69
C GLU A 447 -7.98 -17.43 -27.96
N VAL A 448 -7.55 -18.49 -27.26
CA VAL A 448 -6.25 -18.52 -26.57
C VAL A 448 -5.29 -19.43 -27.31
N ASP A 449 -4.16 -18.87 -27.77
CA ASP A 449 -3.03 -19.67 -28.26
C ASP A 449 -2.18 -20.16 -27.09
N TRP A 450 -2.44 -21.40 -26.66
CA TRP A 450 -1.71 -22.05 -25.58
C TRP A 450 -0.21 -22.22 -25.85
N ALA A 451 0.27 -22.08 -27.10
CA ALA A 451 1.70 -22.07 -27.38
C ALA A 451 2.39 -20.79 -26.86
N LEU A 452 1.64 -19.75 -26.54
CA LEU A 452 2.14 -18.49 -25.97
C LEU A 452 2.16 -18.51 -24.44
N GLN A 453 1.62 -19.53 -23.79
CA GLN A 453 1.65 -19.68 -22.34
C GLN A 453 3.08 -19.95 -21.86
N ILE A 454 3.55 -19.16 -20.89
CA ILE A 454 4.92 -19.24 -20.38
C ILE A 454 4.90 -19.83 -18.97
N GLU A 455 5.28 -21.11 -18.86
CA GLU A 455 5.46 -21.79 -17.57
C GLU A 455 6.93 -21.74 -17.13
N PRO A 456 7.25 -21.08 -16.00
CA PRO A 456 8.57 -21.21 -15.39
C PRO A 456 8.88 -22.67 -15.05
N ARG A 457 10.04 -23.14 -15.48
CA ARG A 457 10.47 -24.51 -15.19
C ARG A 457 10.75 -24.67 -13.69
N GLN A 458 10.41 -25.84 -13.18
CA GLN A 458 10.52 -26.13 -11.75
C GLN A 458 11.95 -25.97 -11.25
N MET A 459 12.09 -25.43 -10.05
CA MET A 459 13.31 -25.61 -9.27
C MET A 459 13.15 -26.85 -8.41
N ARG A 460 14.21 -27.66 -8.30
CA ARG A 460 14.23 -28.89 -7.50
C ARG A 460 13.67 -28.61 -6.10
N GLU A 461 12.83 -29.50 -5.58
CA GLU A 461 12.19 -29.32 -4.26
C GLU A 461 13.23 -28.93 -3.19
N LEU A 462 13.01 -27.78 -2.55
CA LEU A 462 13.79 -27.28 -1.42
C LEU A 462 13.53 -28.18 -0.20
N GLY A 463 14.09 -29.39 -0.23
CA GLY A 463 13.88 -30.39 0.80
C GLY A 463 14.76 -30.14 2.01
N GLN A 464 14.19 -29.64 3.11
CA GLN A 464 14.79 -29.78 4.45
C GLN A 464 13.82 -29.46 5.61
N PHE A 465 12.80 -28.63 5.40
CA PHE A 465 11.75 -28.42 6.40
C PHE A 465 10.62 -29.41 6.18
N GLY A 466 10.25 -30.17 7.21
CA GLY A 466 9.08 -31.06 7.12
C GLY A 466 7.83 -30.28 6.72
N ARG A 467 6.89 -30.93 6.02
CA ARG A 467 5.63 -30.38 5.49
C ARG A 467 4.62 -29.90 6.56
N ASN A 468 5.08 -29.58 7.76
CA ASN A 468 4.23 -29.12 8.85
C ASN A 468 4.06 -27.61 8.73
N ALA A 469 2.85 -27.12 8.99
CA ALA A 469 2.41 -25.80 8.59
C ALA A 469 3.32 -24.72 9.17
N THR A 470 3.62 -23.76 8.30
CA THR A 470 4.57 -22.70 8.56
C THR A 470 3.93 -21.41 8.14
N LYS A 471 3.76 -20.51 9.11
CA LYS A 471 3.26 -19.15 8.86
C LYS A 471 4.43 -18.31 8.40
N ILE A 472 4.31 -17.65 7.25
CA ILE A 472 5.32 -16.69 6.81
C ILE A 472 5.19 -15.42 7.64
N VAL A 473 6.33 -14.97 8.17
CA VAL A 473 6.43 -13.75 8.97
C VAL A 473 6.79 -12.55 8.09
N SER A 474 7.81 -12.69 7.24
CA SER A 474 8.28 -11.62 6.36
C SER A 474 9.21 -12.14 5.28
N LEU A 475 9.32 -11.42 4.16
CA LEU A 475 10.39 -11.57 3.19
C LEU A 475 11.15 -10.24 3.06
N THR A 476 12.46 -10.25 3.32
CA THR A 476 13.31 -9.06 3.14
C THR A 476 14.34 -9.27 2.06
N ILE A 477 14.62 -8.24 1.27
CA ILE A 477 15.63 -8.25 0.22
C ILE A 477 16.66 -7.15 0.53
N ASN A 478 17.91 -7.52 0.79
CA ASN A 478 18.99 -6.59 1.09
C ASN A 478 20.20 -6.94 0.22
N ASP A 479 20.65 -6.00 -0.62
CA ASP A 479 21.80 -6.17 -1.52
C ASP A 479 21.75 -7.47 -2.35
N GLY A 480 20.55 -7.85 -2.82
CA GLY A 480 20.31 -9.07 -3.60
C GLY A 480 20.16 -10.36 -2.79
N VAL A 481 20.42 -10.31 -1.47
CA VAL A 481 20.21 -11.42 -0.53
C VAL A 481 18.78 -11.38 0.00
N ARG A 482 18.06 -12.48 -0.16
CA ARG A 482 16.68 -12.64 0.28
C ARG A 482 16.65 -13.45 1.57
N THR A 483 15.84 -13.01 2.53
CA THR A 483 15.61 -13.71 3.80
C THR A 483 14.11 -13.85 4.01
N LEU A 484 13.61 -15.07 3.90
CA LEU A 484 12.23 -15.44 4.23
C LEU A 484 12.21 -15.95 5.68
N LEU A 485 11.51 -15.24 6.56
CA LEU A 485 11.28 -15.65 7.95
C LEU A 485 9.94 -16.36 8.05
N PHE A 486 9.91 -17.46 8.80
CA PHE A 486 8.70 -18.24 9.00
C PHE A 486 8.66 -18.91 10.36
N GLU A 487 7.46 -19.08 10.90
CA GLU A 487 7.19 -19.69 12.18
C GLU A 487 6.59 -21.09 11.98
N THR A 488 7.17 -22.10 12.62
CA THR A 488 6.61 -23.47 12.63
C THR A 488 5.40 -23.58 13.55
N ASP A 489 4.61 -24.65 13.41
CA ASP A 489 3.53 -25.02 14.33
C ASP A 489 3.91 -25.03 15.83
N GLN A 490 5.19 -25.16 16.16
CA GLN A 490 5.71 -25.14 17.54
C GLN A 490 6.10 -23.73 18.04
N GLY A 491 5.86 -22.70 17.23
CA GLY A 491 6.24 -21.32 17.52
C GLY A 491 7.72 -21.00 17.33
N GLN A 492 8.48 -21.92 16.73
CA GLN A 492 9.90 -21.71 16.45
C GLN A 492 10.07 -20.90 15.16
N LEU A 493 10.83 -19.82 15.26
CA LEU A 493 11.19 -18.95 14.15
C LEU A 493 12.42 -19.50 13.40
N ASN A 494 12.26 -19.67 12.09
CA ASN A 494 13.27 -20.19 11.16
C ASN A 494 13.45 -19.23 9.99
N ALA A 495 14.47 -19.46 9.16
CA ALA A 495 14.71 -18.66 7.97
C ALA A 495 15.16 -19.49 6.76
N VAL A 496 14.78 -19.04 5.57
CA VAL A 496 15.45 -19.39 4.31
C VAL A 496 16.18 -18.16 3.83
N VAL A 497 17.52 -18.24 3.75
CA VAL A 497 18.34 -17.18 3.16
C VAL A 497 18.82 -17.63 1.81
N TYR A 498 18.58 -16.85 0.77
CA TYR A 498 18.92 -17.23 -0.60
C TYR A 498 19.37 -16.05 -1.45
N GLN A 499 20.26 -16.32 -2.41
CA GLN A 499 20.89 -15.31 -3.26
C GLN A 499 21.31 -15.91 -4.61
N PRO A 500 21.53 -15.08 -5.66
CA PRO A 500 22.04 -15.58 -6.92
C PRO A 500 23.36 -16.32 -6.75
N SER A 501 23.50 -17.46 -7.41
CA SER A 501 24.69 -18.30 -7.38
C SER A 501 25.63 -17.96 -8.54
N THR A 502 26.92 -18.15 -8.33
CA THR A 502 27.91 -18.08 -9.42
C THR A 502 27.88 -19.31 -10.35
N ALA A 503 27.08 -20.32 -10.04
CA ALA A 503 26.98 -21.55 -10.83
C ALA A 503 26.25 -21.37 -12.17
N GLY A 504 25.43 -20.33 -12.33
CA GLY A 504 24.67 -20.06 -13.56
C GLY A 504 23.60 -18.99 -13.36
N GLN A 505 23.03 -18.50 -14.47
CA GLN A 505 22.07 -17.38 -14.46
C GLN A 505 20.76 -17.70 -13.73
N ASP A 506 20.32 -18.97 -13.76
CA ASP A 506 19.11 -19.45 -13.07
C ASP A 506 19.43 -20.32 -11.83
N CYS A 507 20.63 -20.14 -11.27
CA CYS A 507 21.09 -20.86 -10.08
C CYS A 507 21.10 -19.95 -8.84
N TRP A 508 20.71 -20.51 -7.70
CA TRP A 508 20.57 -19.80 -6.43
C TRP A 508 21.19 -20.64 -5.30
N ASP A 509 21.86 -19.96 -4.37
CA ASP A 509 22.45 -20.56 -3.18
C ASP A 509 21.49 -20.37 -2.01
N PHE A 510 21.14 -21.45 -1.31
CA PHE A 510 20.15 -21.46 -0.23
C PHE A 510 20.78 -21.90 1.10
N GLN A 511 20.47 -21.18 2.17
CA GLN A 511 20.79 -21.55 3.55
C GLN A 511 19.49 -21.72 4.33
N PHE A 512 19.24 -22.94 4.77
CA PHE A 512 18.09 -23.29 5.58
C PHE A 512 18.45 -23.23 7.06
N ARG A 513 17.88 -22.27 7.79
CA ARG A 513 18.25 -21.98 9.19
C ARG A 513 17.11 -22.35 10.13
N THR A 514 17.34 -23.35 10.98
CA THR A 514 16.46 -23.69 12.10
C THR A 514 16.71 -22.82 13.34
N ASN A 515 17.77 -22.02 13.32
CA ASN A 515 18.04 -20.94 14.26
C ASN A 515 18.56 -19.77 13.44
N ILE A 516 17.85 -18.64 13.45
CA ILE A 516 18.14 -17.47 12.61
C ILE A 516 19.57 -16.93 12.80
N ASP A 517 20.14 -17.10 14.00
CA ASP A 517 21.46 -16.63 14.38
C ASP A 517 22.59 -17.61 13.96
N GLN A 518 22.24 -18.81 13.48
CA GLN A 518 23.20 -19.85 13.11
C GLN A 518 23.12 -20.14 11.60
N PRO A 519 24.07 -19.62 10.80
CA PRO A 519 24.11 -19.93 9.37
C PRO A 519 24.43 -21.41 9.14
N THR A 520 23.75 -22.00 8.16
CA THR A 520 24.01 -23.34 7.65
C THR A 520 24.80 -23.27 6.35
N PRO A 521 25.48 -24.36 5.93
CA PRO A 521 26.11 -24.43 4.62
C PRO A 521 25.10 -24.14 3.51
N ALA A 522 25.52 -23.37 2.51
CA ALA A 522 24.68 -23.08 1.37
C ALA A 522 24.59 -24.28 0.41
N GLU A 523 23.41 -24.51 -0.15
CA GLU A 523 23.16 -25.48 -1.21
C GLU A 523 22.75 -24.76 -2.49
N THR A 524 23.40 -25.09 -3.61
CA THR A 524 23.06 -24.50 -4.92
C THR A 524 21.98 -25.31 -5.60
N HIS A 525 20.89 -24.65 -6.00
CA HIS A 525 19.83 -25.22 -6.81
C HIS A 525 19.60 -24.33 -8.05
N CYS A 526 19.27 -24.95 -9.18
CA CYS A 526 19.01 -24.23 -10.43
C CYS A 526 17.65 -24.64 -10.99
N ARG A 527 16.98 -23.75 -11.73
CA ARG A 527 15.84 -24.16 -12.56
C ARG A 527 16.33 -25.15 -13.62
N VAL A 528 15.58 -26.22 -13.83
CA VAL A 528 15.93 -27.20 -14.88
C VAL A 528 15.80 -26.55 -16.26
N GLU A 529 16.82 -26.70 -17.10
CA GLU A 529 16.82 -26.27 -18.51
C GLU A 529 15.83 -27.01 -19.38
#